data_AF-A0A2T2VDH6-F1
#
_entry.id   AF-A0A2T2VDH6-F1
#
_cell.length_a   1.000
_cell.length_b   1.000
_cell.length_c   1.000
_cell.angle_alpha   90.00
_cell.angle_beta   90.00
_cell.angle_gamma   90.00
#
_symmetry.space_group_name_H-M   'P 1'
#
loop_
_entity.id
_entity.type
_entity.pdbx_description
1 polymer ?
#
loop_
_entity_poly.entity_id
_entity_poly.type
_entity_poly.pdbx_seq_one_letter_code
_entity_poly.pdbx_strand_id
1 'polypeptide(L)'
;HPVPVPESVIEGYLDSFVKQVEEENDGELPADFDEEHFRRRNRRDAEKQGRWMLIRDQIIEEEDLEVSDEELQAFFADQAEGDDEVSSQQIKQFYRSMPDMMEKVEQQILSDKVYDLLLDRLDVQPKSRQEFEQEMQQQEEARQRVAP
;
A
#
# COMPACT_ATOMS: atom_id res chain seq x y z
N HIS A 1 2.29 7.52 -19.35
CA HIS A 1 3.42 6.73 -19.87
C HIS A 1 3.51 5.42 -19.09
N PRO A 2 3.64 4.24 -19.70
CA PRO A 2 3.80 3.01 -18.94
C PRO A 2 5.20 3.00 -18.31
N VAL A 3 5.28 3.04 -16.98
CA VAL A 3 6.52 2.79 -16.25
C VAL A 3 6.77 1.27 -16.31
N PRO A 4 7.84 0.81 -16.98
CA PRO A 4 8.15 -0.60 -17.05
C PRO A 4 8.59 -1.11 -15.67
N VAL A 5 8.05 -2.24 -15.25
CA VAL A 5 8.36 -2.84 -13.95
C VAL A 5 9.32 -4.01 -14.18
N PRO A 6 10.49 -4.06 -13.50
CA PRO A 6 11.39 -5.19 -13.60
C PRO A 6 10.72 -6.49 -13.16
N GLU A 7 11.02 -7.60 -13.84
CA GLU A 7 10.45 -8.91 -13.53
C GLU A 7 10.70 -9.32 -12.07
N SER A 8 11.90 -9.02 -11.54
CA SER A 8 12.25 -9.30 -10.15
C SER A 8 11.35 -8.59 -9.14
N VAL A 9 10.87 -7.39 -9.46
CA VAL A 9 9.93 -6.65 -8.60
C VAL A 9 8.56 -7.30 -8.65
N ILE A 10 8.10 -7.72 -9.84
CA ILE A 10 6.82 -8.43 -10.00
C ILE A 10 6.85 -9.74 -9.21
N GLU A 11 7.91 -10.52 -9.33
CA GLU A 11 8.06 -11.78 -8.58
C GLU A 11 8.13 -11.54 -7.08
N GLY A 12 8.81 -10.49 -6.60
CA GLY A 12 8.83 -10.17 -5.17
C GLY A 12 7.44 -9.84 -4.58
N TYR A 13 6.58 -9.15 -5.34
CA TYR A 13 5.18 -8.94 -4.94
C TYR A 13 4.37 -10.23 -4.99
N LEU A 14 4.58 -11.09 -5.98
CA LEU A 14 3.93 -12.40 -6.04
C LEU A 14 4.32 -13.29 -4.85
N ASP A 15 5.59 -13.29 -4.47
CA ASP A 15 6.09 -13.98 -3.27
C ASP A 15 5.40 -13.45 -2.01
N SER A 16 5.25 -12.12 -1.92
CA SER A 16 4.58 -11.48 -0.79
C SER A 16 3.09 -11.83 -0.70
N PHE A 17 2.40 -11.96 -1.85
CA PHE A 17 1.02 -12.42 -1.88
C PHE A 17 0.86 -13.90 -1.48
N VAL A 18 1.78 -14.77 -1.89
CA VAL A 18 1.78 -16.17 -1.46
C VAL A 18 2.04 -16.26 0.04
N LYS A 19 3.00 -15.49 0.55
CA LYS A 19 3.28 -15.42 1.99
C LYS A 19 2.09 -14.91 2.79
N GLN A 20 1.33 -13.94 2.27
CA GLN A 20 0.10 -13.50 2.91
C GLN A 20 -0.93 -14.64 3.01
N VAL A 21 -1.09 -15.45 1.96
CA VAL A 21 -1.97 -16.62 2.01
C VAL A 21 -1.49 -17.61 3.07
N GLU A 22 -0.19 -17.86 3.16
CA GLU A 22 0.40 -18.71 4.21
C GLU A 22 0.11 -18.15 5.62
N GLU A 23 0.34 -16.86 5.85
CA GLU A 23 0.06 -16.18 7.12
C GLU A 23 -1.42 -16.23 7.52
N GLU A 24 -2.34 -16.13 6.55
CA GLU A 24 -3.78 -16.26 6.75
C GLU A 24 -4.23 -17.70 7.05
N ASN A 25 -3.39 -18.69 6.76
CA ASN A 25 -3.66 -20.13 6.94
C ASN A 25 -2.74 -20.75 7.99
N ASP A 26 -2.66 -20.11 9.16
CA ASP A 26 -1.86 -20.59 10.32
C ASP A 26 -0.36 -20.78 10.04
N GLY A 27 0.17 -20.07 9.04
CA GLY A 27 1.58 -20.17 8.64
C GLY A 27 1.87 -21.36 7.71
N GLU A 28 0.84 -21.98 7.10
CA GLU A 28 1.00 -23.03 6.11
C GLU A 28 0.14 -22.74 4.87
N LEU A 29 0.63 -23.12 3.69
CA LEU A 29 -0.21 -23.05 2.49
C LEU A 29 -1.28 -24.16 2.51
N PRO A 30 -2.52 -23.88 2.03
CA PRO A 30 -3.54 -24.92 1.88
C PRO A 30 -3.04 -26.11 1.04
N ALA A 31 -3.44 -27.32 1.41
CA ALA A 31 -2.96 -28.55 0.75
C ALA A 31 -3.32 -28.63 -0.75
N ASP A 32 -4.37 -27.93 -1.18
CA ASP A 32 -4.85 -27.82 -2.55
C ASP A 32 -4.46 -26.49 -3.23
N PHE A 33 -3.54 -25.72 -2.63
CA PHE A 33 -3.10 -24.45 -3.19
C PHE A 33 -2.29 -24.62 -4.48
N ASP A 34 -2.86 -24.17 -5.60
CA ASP A 34 -2.16 -24.08 -6.88
C ASP A 34 -1.44 -22.73 -6.99
N GLU A 35 -0.16 -22.72 -6.59
CA GLU A 35 0.69 -21.53 -6.62
C GLU A 35 0.88 -20.98 -8.04
N GLU A 36 1.05 -21.84 -9.05
CA GLU A 36 1.26 -21.39 -10.43
C GLU A 36 0.02 -20.65 -10.94
N HIS A 37 -1.17 -21.22 -10.73
CA HIS A 37 -2.43 -20.58 -11.05
C HIS A 37 -2.61 -19.27 -10.27
N PHE A 38 -2.30 -19.27 -8.97
CA PHE A 38 -2.38 -18.09 -8.12
C PHE A 38 -1.47 -16.97 -8.63
N ARG A 39 -0.20 -17.26 -8.91
CA ARG A 39 0.76 -16.28 -9.45
C ARG A 39 0.30 -15.73 -10.78
N ARG A 40 -0.13 -16.60 -11.72
CA ARG A 40 -0.62 -16.17 -13.03
C ARG A 40 -1.81 -15.23 -12.93
N ARG A 41 -2.75 -15.49 -12.03
CA ARG A 41 -3.92 -14.65 -11.78
C ARG A 41 -3.53 -13.30 -11.19
N ASN A 42 -2.63 -13.30 -10.20
CA ASN A 42 -2.23 -12.09 -9.46
C ASN A 42 -1.14 -11.27 -10.14
N ARG A 43 -0.49 -11.78 -11.20
CA ARG A 43 0.63 -11.12 -11.89
C ARG A 43 0.32 -9.69 -12.33
N ARG A 44 -0.88 -9.43 -12.83
CA ARG A 44 -1.30 -8.08 -13.23
C ARG A 44 -1.38 -7.12 -12.05
N ASP A 45 -1.82 -7.60 -10.89
CA ASP A 45 -1.90 -6.77 -9.70
C ASP A 45 -0.53 -6.59 -9.06
N ALA A 46 0.33 -7.61 -9.06
CA ALA A 46 1.74 -7.49 -8.69
C ALA A 46 2.48 -6.46 -9.57
N GLU A 47 2.24 -6.46 -10.89
CA GLU A 47 2.78 -5.44 -11.80
C GLU A 47 2.29 -4.04 -11.44
N LYS A 48 1.00 -3.86 -11.10
CA LYS A 48 0.48 -2.56 -10.65
C LYS A 48 1.12 -2.10 -9.34
N GLN A 49 1.29 -3.01 -8.38
CA GLN A 49 1.93 -2.69 -7.10
C GLN A 49 3.40 -2.32 -7.30
N GLY A 50 4.14 -3.10 -8.09
CA GLY A 50 5.53 -2.76 -8.45
C GLY A 50 5.64 -1.44 -9.20
N ARG A 51 4.69 -1.14 -10.09
CA ARG A 51 4.64 0.17 -10.76
C ARG A 51 4.38 1.29 -9.77
N TRP A 52 3.43 1.10 -8.85
CA TRP A 52 3.09 2.10 -7.84
C TRP A 52 4.29 2.38 -6.93
N MET A 53 4.99 1.35 -6.47
CA MET A 53 6.23 1.46 -5.71
C MET A 53 7.24 2.38 -6.42
N LEU A 54 7.55 2.10 -7.69
CA LEU A 54 8.49 2.92 -8.46
C LEU A 54 8.05 4.38 -8.61
N ILE A 55 6.75 4.62 -8.81
CA ILE A 55 6.21 5.97 -8.92
C ILE A 55 6.29 6.71 -7.58
N ARG A 56 5.88 6.04 -6.50
CA ARG A 56 5.93 6.58 -5.14
C ARG A 56 7.36 6.95 -4.75
N ASP A 57 8.31 6.04 -4.98
CA ASP A 57 9.72 6.25 -4.65
C ASP A 57 10.29 7.43 -5.45
N GLN A 58 9.92 7.57 -6.73
CA GLN A 58 10.29 8.72 -7.55
C GLN A 58 9.71 10.04 -7.01
N ILE A 59 8.45 10.04 -6.55
CA ILE A 59 7.83 11.23 -5.94
C ILE A 59 8.56 11.62 -4.65
N ILE A 60 8.90 10.65 -3.81
CA ILE A 60 9.67 10.87 -2.57
C ILE A 60 11.00 11.54 -2.89
N GLU A 61 11.73 11.05 -3.90
CA GLU A 61 13.02 11.61 -4.31
C GLU A 61 12.89 13.01 -4.94
N GLU A 62 11.95 13.20 -5.88
CA GLU A 62 11.80 14.47 -6.59
C GLU A 62 11.32 15.62 -5.70
N GLU A 63 10.53 15.31 -4.68
CA GLU A 63 9.94 16.29 -3.75
C GLU A 63 10.72 16.40 -2.43
N ASP A 64 11.83 15.65 -2.30
CA ASP A 64 12.69 15.61 -1.12
C ASP A 64 11.87 15.31 0.17
N LEU A 65 10.97 14.33 0.08
CA LEU A 65 10.12 13.95 1.19
C LEU A 65 10.93 13.18 2.24
N GLU A 66 11.06 13.78 3.41
CA GLU A 66 11.69 13.16 4.57
C GLU A 66 10.70 13.01 5.72
N VAL A 67 10.95 12.06 6.63
CA VAL A 67 10.18 11.91 7.87
C VAL A 67 10.81 12.75 8.97
N SER A 68 10.05 13.69 9.51
CA SER A 68 10.47 14.50 10.64
C SER A 68 10.27 13.78 11.99
N ASP A 69 11.01 14.21 13.01
CA ASP A 69 10.87 13.68 14.38
C ASP A 69 9.47 13.95 14.97
N GLU A 70 8.83 15.04 14.53
CA GLU A 70 7.48 15.45 14.90
C GLU A 70 6.43 14.52 14.30
N GLU A 71 6.57 14.16 13.01
CA GLU A 71 5.68 13.19 12.34
C GLU A 71 5.80 11.80 12.97
N LEU A 72 7.02 11.35 13.31
CA LEU A 72 7.22 10.11 14.07
C LEU A 72 6.54 10.18 15.44
N GLN A 73 6.66 11.32 16.13
CA GLN A 73 6.01 11.50 17.43
C GLN A 73 4.49 11.47 17.31
N ALA A 74 3.92 12.08 16.28
CA ALA A 74 2.49 12.04 16.00
C ALA A 74 2.00 10.62 15.69
N PHE A 75 2.73 9.88 14.86
CA PHE A 75 2.42 8.48 14.54
C PHE A 75 2.37 7.61 15.81
N PHE A 76 3.38 7.71 16.69
CA PHE A 76 3.39 6.94 17.93
C PHE A 76 2.40 7.45 18.99
N ALA A 77 1.98 8.71 18.91
CA ALA A 77 0.91 9.23 19.76
C ALA A 77 -0.46 8.67 19.37
N ASP A 78 -0.74 8.60 18.06
CA ASP A 78 -1.94 7.95 17.52
C ASP A 78 -1.99 6.46 17.89
N GLN A 79 -0.86 5.75 17.78
CA GLN A 79 -0.78 4.34 18.17
C GLN A 79 -0.93 4.10 19.69
N ALA A 80 -0.61 5.10 20.52
CA ALA A 80 -0.84 5.06 21.97
C ALA A 80 -2.26 5.50 22.35
N GLU A 81 -3.05 6.03 21.40
CA GLU A 81 -4.39 6.52 21.70
C GLU A 81 -5.30 5.35 22.15
N GLY A 82 -5.76 5.42 23.40
CA GLY A 82 -6.57 4.37 24.02
C GLY A 82 -5.81 3.37 24.90
N ASP A 83 -4.48 3.50 25.01
CA ASP A 83 -3.64 2.73 25.94
C ASP A 83 -2.93 3.68 26.93
N ASP A 84 -3.52 3.82 28.13
CA ASP A 84 -2.97 4.67 29.20
C ASP A 84 -1.66 4.13 29.81
N GLU A 85 -1.27 2.88 29.52
CA GLU A 85 -0.11 2.23 30.13
C GLU A 85 1.20 2.52 29.36
N VAL A 86 1.10 2.91 28.09
CA VAL A 86 2.26 3.08 27.21
C VAL A 86 2.30 4.48 26.59
N SER A 87 3.31 5.27 26.95
CA SER A 87 3.52 6.58 26.33
C SER A 87 4.13 6.47 24.94
N SER A 88 3.80 7.41 24.04
CA SER A 88 4.41 7.52 22.70
C SER A 88 5.95 7.55 22.74
N GLN A 89 6.55 8.14 23.78
CA GLN A 89 8.00 8.16 23.98
C GLN A 89 8.59 6.77 24.25
N GLN A 90 7.88 5.91 24.99
CA GLN A 90 8.29 4.52 25.22
C GLN A 90 8.19 3.70 23.93
N ILE A 91 7.11 3.88 23.15
CA ILE A 91 6.95 3.24 21.84
C ILE A 91 8.11 3.65 20.92
N LYS A 92 8.38 4.94 20.81
CA LYS A 92 9.48 5.46 19.99
C LYS A 92 10.84 4.86 20.39
N GLN A 93 11.12 4.77 21.69
CA GLN A 93 12.38 4.19 22.18
C GLN A 93 12.48 2.68 21.88
N PHE A 94 11.36 1.96 21.92
CA PHE A 94 11.28 0.56 21.52
C PHE A 94 11.58 0.38 20.03
N TYR A 95 10.91 1.14 19.16
CA TYR A 95 11.15 1.08 17.71
C TYR A 95 12.59 1.48 17.35
N ARG A 96 13.21 2.42 18.06
CA ARG A 96 14.65 2.76 17.87
C ARG A 96 15.59 1.58 18.14
N SER A 97 15.18 0.61 18.94
CA SER A 97 15.94 -0.62 19.17
C SER A 97 15.72 -1.68 18.08
N MET A 98 14.76 -1.46 17.17
CA MET A 98 14.37 -2.36 16.09
C MET A 98 14.41 -1.61 14.74
N PRO A 99 15.59 -1.44 14.12
CA PRO A 99 15.76 -0.65 12.91
C PRO A 99 14.79 -1.04 11.78
N ASP A 100 14.60 -2.33 11.54
CA ASP A 100 13.69 -2.84 10.50
C ASP A 100 12.22 -2.45 10.75
N MET A 101 11.81 -2.33 12.02
CA MET A 101 10.46 -1.86 12.35
C MET A 101 10.35 -0.34 12.24
N MET A 102 11.41 0.39 12.58
CA MET A 102 11.45 1.84 12.38
C MET A 102 11.36 2.21 10.90
N GLU A 103 12.10 1.52 10.04
CA GLU A 103 12.06 1.74 8.59
C GLU A 103 10.64 1.56 8.03
N LYS A 104 9.89 0.55 8.51
CA LYS A 104 8.49 0.34 8.11
C LYS A 104 7.59 1.52 8.51
N VAL A 105 7.79 2.07 9.71
CA VAL A 105 7.05 3.25 10.16
C VAL A 105 7.37 4.46 9.29
N GLU A 106 8.65 4.69 9.01
CA GLU A 106 9.08 5.79 8.13
C GLU A 106 8.48 5.64 6.72
N GLN A 107 8.51 4.42 6.15
CA GLN A 107 7.92 4.11 4.85
C GLN A 107 6.40 4.32 4.81
N GLN A 108 5.70 4.05 5.92
CA GLN A 108 4.27 4.32 6.03
C GLN A 108 4.00 5.82 6.02
N ILE A 109 4.72 6.60 6.84
CA ILE A 109 4.59 8.06 6.88
C ILE A 109 4.89 8.68 5.51
N LEU A 110 5.97 8.24 4.85
CA LEU A 110 6.31 8.71 3.49
C LEU A 110 5.21 8.37 2.48
N SER A 111 4.62 7.17 2.58
CA SER A 111 3.52 6.78 1.69
C SER A 111 2.31 7.69 1.87
N ASP A 112 1.95 8.03 3.11
CA ASP A 112 0.84 8.94 3.41
C ASP A 112 1.12 10.35 2.85
N LYS A 113 2.35 10.87 3.02
CA LYS A 113 2.77 12.16 2.45
C LYS A 113 2.67 12.19 0.92
N VAL A 114 3.02 11.09 0.25
CA VAL A 114 2.85 10.97 -1.20
C VAL A 114 1.36 11.04 -1.57
N TYR A 115 0.48 10.37 -0.83
CA TYR A 115 -0.96 10.44 -1.10
C TYR A 115 -1.51 11.85 -0.91
N ASP A 116 -1.13 12.54 0.17
CA ASP A 116 -1.55 13.92 0.43
C ASP A 116 -1.10 14.86 -0.70
N LEU A 117 0.17 14.73 -1.13
CA LEU A 117 0.70 15.51 -2.25
C LEU A 117 -0.08 15.26 -3.55
N LEU A 118 -0.45 14.00 -3.82
CA LEU A 118 -1.26 13.67 -4.99
C LEU A 118 -2.67 14.25 -4.89
N LEU A 119 -3.32 14.16 -3.73
CA LEU A 119 -4.65 14.73 -3.51
C LEU A 119 -4.66 16.25 -3.71
N ASP A 120 -3.60 16.94 -3.29
CA ASP A 120 -3.46 18.39 -3.48
C ASP A 120 -3.25 18.80 -4.95
N ARG A 121 -2.67 17.91 -5.77
CA ARG A 121 -2.35 18.17 -7.18
C ARG A 121 -3.39 17.67 -8.15
N LEU A 122 -4.28 16.78 -7.72
CA LEU A 122 -5.30 16.16 -8.56
C LEU A 122 -6.64 16.87 -8.40
N ASP A 123 -7.44 16.85 -9.48
CA ASP A 123 -8.81 17.33 -9.43
C ASP A 123 -9.72 16.27 -8.77
N VAL A 124 -9.80 16.32 -7.44
CA VAL A 124 -10.61 15.39 -6.64
C VAL A 124 -12.08 15.82 -6.66
N GLN A 125 -12.92 14.99 -7.27
CA GLN A 125 -14.35 15.22 -7.37
C GLN A 125 -15.09 14.44 -6.27
N PRO A 126 -15.57 15.10 -5.20
CA PRO A 126 -16.31 14.42 -4.15
C PRO A 126 -17.66 13.94 -4.68
N LYS A 127 -18.01 12.69 -4.39
CA LYS A 127 -19.29 12.08 -4.79
C LYS A 127 -19.93 11.41 -3.59
N SER A 128 -21.26 11.44 -3.52
CA SER A 128 -21.96 10.57 -2.59
C SER A 128 -21.77 9.12 -2.98
N ARG A 129 -21.90 8.21 -2.00
CA ARG A 129 -21.84 6.77 -2.24
C ARG A 129 -22.82 6.33 -3.34
N GLN A 130 -24.03 6.88 -3.32
CA GLN A 130 -25.06 6.53 -4.29
C GLN A 130 -24.68 6.97 -5.72
N GLU A 131 -24.14 8.18 -5.88
CA GLU A 131 -23.68 8.69 -7.17
C GLU A 131 -22.50 7.86 -7.72
N PHE A 132 -21.55 7.51 -6.84
CA PHE A 132 -20.41 6.67 -7.21
C PHE A 132 -20.86 5.28 -7.68
N GLU A 133 -21.73 4.62 -6.92
CA GLU A 133 -22.27 3.29 -7.27
C GLU A 133 -23.01 3.31 -8.62
N GLN A 134 -23.83 4.34 -8.86
CA GLN A 134 -24.56 4.49 -10.14
C GLN A 134 -23.62 4.68 -11.33
N GLU A 135 -22.57 5.49 -11.17
CA GLU A 135 -21.59 5.72 -12.24
C GLU A 135 -20.78 4.47 -12.56
N MET A 136 -20.35 3.73 -11.54
CA MET A 136 -19.62 2.47 -11.73
C MET A 136 -20.48 1.43 -12.45
N GLN A 137 -21.75 1.31 -12.07
CA GLN A 137 -22.69 0.42 -12.75
C GLN A 137 -22.88 0.81 -14.23
N GLN A 138 -23.01 2.10 -14.52
CA GLN A 138 -23.11 2.60 -15.90
C GLN A 138 -21.83 2.35 -16.70
N GLN A 139 -20.64 2.50 -16.10
CA GLN A 139 -19.37 2.19 -16.76
C GLN A 139 -19.22 0.69 -17.05
N GLU A 140 -19.63 -0.18 -16.13
CA GLU A 140 -19.62 -1.63 -16.35
C GLU A 140 -20.57 -2.05 -17.48
N GLU A 141 -21.80 -1.53 -17.48
CA GLU A 141 -22.75 -1.78 -18.57
C GLU A 141 -22.23 -1.28 -19.92
N ALA A 142 -21.62 -0.10 -19.94
CA ALA A 142 -21.01 0.45 -21.15
C ALA A 142 -19.85 -0.41 -21.65
N ARG A 143 -18.99 -0.91 -20.75
CA ARG A 143 -17.90 -1.83 -21.10
C ARG A 143 -18.42 -3.17 -21.64
N GLN A 144 -19.48 -3.71 -21.06
CA GLN A 144 -20.11 -4.97 -21.52
C GLN A 144 -20.79 -4.83 -22.89
N ARG A 145 -21.36 -3.66 -23.21
CA ARG A 145 -21.99 -3.40 -24.52
C ARG A 145 -20.98 -3.21 -25.66
N VAL A 146 -19.73 -2.90 -25.34
CA VAL A 146 -18.65 -2.63 -26.32
C VAL A 146 -17.69 -3.83 -26.45
N ALA A 147 -17.81 -4.84 -25.57
CA ALA A 147 -17.07 -6.09 -25.69
C ALA A 147 -17.69 -6.98 -26.80
N PRO A 148 -16.93 -7.37 -27.85
CA PRO A 148 -17.40 -8.22 -28.95
C PRO A 148 -17.64 -9.68 -28.53
#